data_AF-A0A4P7C353-F1
#
_entry.id   AF-A0A4P7C353-F1
#
_cell.length_a   1.000
_cell.length_b   1.000
_cell.length_c   1.000
_cell.angle_alpha   90.00
_cell.angle_beta   90.00
_cell.angle_gamma   90.00
#
_symmetry.space_group_name_H-M   'P 1'
#
loop_
_entity.id
_entity.type
_entity.pdbx_description
1 polymer ?
#
loop_
_entity_poly.entity_id
_entity_poly.type
_entity_poly.pdbx_seq_one_letter_code
_entity_poly.pdbx_strand_id
1 'polypeptide(L)'
;MSATTPNFSYPLKKLGLTIFILWLAVLAWEGSLNEQGSAYIDRIFKQALTTFAVARTLNGIISVAQGTKLAVEPTGVGVNFALGEILDPINDLIERFSWVMLASTTSLGIQKLLLEMTGWGGMQVLLLGSVLLFIARLWLPLLSRWNLPFFIDRLLLLTLFLNLAMPAVASLSSQVFENFIEEKQQASVRVLQQKSRELKQLGESLPLEEEEIQKKNWRDKFSALWGNMRSSLNFEAEIEQLKEKSEEIAEHVVNLIVVFVLQTILLPLVLFWLLLRIIRR
;
A
#
# COMPACT_ATOMS: atom_id res chain seq x y z
N MET A 1 13.33 54.79 -48.03
CA MET A 1 12.72 53.43 -48.08
C MET A 1 13.44 52.56 -47.06
N SER A 2 12.92 52.49 -45.83
CA SER A 2 13.42 51.56 -44.79
C SER A 2 12.73 50.22 -45.00
N ALA A 3 13.47 49.23 -45.47
CA ALA A 3 12.99 47.85 -45.58
C ALA A 3 12.74 47.30 -44.18
N THR A 4 11.46 47.14 -43.82
CA THR A 4 11.03 46.39 -42.65
C THR A 4 11.40 44.92 -42.85
N THR A 5 12.46 44.45 -42.19
CA THR A 5 12.77 43.02 -42.11
C THR A 5 11.58 42.29 -41.46
N PRO A 6 10.99 41.28 -42.11
CA PRO A 6 9.94 40.49 -41.50
C PRO A 6 10.49 39.79 -40.25
N ASN A 7 9.82 40.01 -39.12
CA ASN A 7 10.25 39.51 -37.81
C ASN A 7 9.96 37.99 -37.71
N PHE A 8 10.77 37.18 -38.38
CA PHE A 8 10.68 35.71 -38.45
C PHE A 8 10.75 35.00 -37.09
N SER A 9 11.17 35.71 -36.05
CA SER A 9 11.30 35.22 -34.67
C SER A 9 9.97 34.80 -34.04
N TYR A 10 8.85 35.41 -34.46
CA TYR A 10 7.52 35.14 -33.91
C TYR A 10 6.89 33.82 -34.39
N PRO A 11 6.87 33.49 -35.70
CA PRO A 11 6.32 32.21 -36.18
C PRO A 11 7.15 30.99 -35.72
N LEU A 12 8.48 31.11 -35.60
CA LEU A 12 9.31 29.99 -35.12
C LEU A 12 8.99 29.60 -33.68
N LYS A 13 8.79 30.57 -32.77
CA LYS A 13 8.41 30.28 -31.38
C LYS A 13 7.04 29.62 -31.28
N LYS A 14 6.07 30.02 -32.11
CA LYS A 14 4.74 29.41 -32.18
C LYS A 14 4.79 27.97 -32.70
N LEU A 15 5.60 27.71 -33.72
CA LEU A 15 5.84 26.37 -34.25
C LEU A 15 6.47 25.46 -33.17
N GLY A 16 7.53 25.93 -32.51
CA GLY A 16 8.18 25.18 -31.42
C GLY A 16 7.21 24.81 -30.30
N LEU A 17 6.38 25.75 -29.86
CA LEU A 17 5.37 25.50 -28.82
C LEU A 17 4.30 24.50 -29.26
N THR A 18 3.85 24.57 -30.52
CA THR A 18 2.88 23.62 -31.08
C THR A 18 3.44 22.21 -31.10
N ILE A 19 4.69 22.06 -31.56
CA ILE A 19 5.40 20.77 -31.59
C ILE A 19 5.54 20.20 -30.18
N PHE A 20 5.92 21.04 -29.21
CA PHE A 20 6.08 20.62 -27.81
C PHE A 20 4.77 20.13 -27.19
N ILE A 21 3.65 20.84 -27.41
CA ILE A 21 2.34 20.44 -26.88
C ILE A 21 1.83 19.18 -27.55
N LEU A 22 2.03 19.04 -28.87
CA LEU A 22 1.69 17.82 -29.58
C LEU A 22 2.50 16.63 -29.05
N TRP A 23 3.80 16.82 -28.78
CA TRP A 23 4.63 15.79 -28.16
C TRP A 23 4.11 15.38 -26.77
N LEU A 24 3.77 16.35 -25.90
CA LEU A 24 3.17 16.06 -24.58
C LEU A 24 1.80 15.37 -24.70
N ALA A 25 0.98 15.77 -25.67
CA ALA A 25 -0.31 15.16 -25.92
C ALA A 25 -0.17 13.72 -26.42
N VAL A 26 0.80 13.44 -27.29
CA VAL A 26 1.14 12.08 -27.72
C VAL A 26 1.59 11.25 -26.52
N LEU A 27 2.49 11.76 -25.66
CA LEU A 27 2.91 11.05 -24.45
C LEU A 27 1.75 10.76 -23.48
N ALA A 28 0.83 11.72 -23.33
CA ALA A 28 -0.37 11.54 -22.52
C ALA A 28 -1.34 10.52 -23.15
N TRP A 29 -1.33 10.38 -24.47
CA TRP A 29 -2.22 9.48 -25.23
C TRP A 29 -1.65 8.07 -25.40
N GLU A 30 -0.34 7.94 -25.58
CA GLU A 30 0.38 6.69 -25.90
C GLU A 30 0.17 5.60 -24.85
N GLY A 31 -0.29 5.96 -23.65
CA GLY A 31 -0.81 5.01 -22.67
C GLY A 31 0.26 4.15 -21.99
N SER A 32 1.49 4.10 -22.50
CA SER A 32 2.57 3.29 -21.94
C SER A 32 2.86 3.61 -20.47
N LEU A 33 2.91 4.90 -20.10
CA LEU A 33 3.06 5.32 -18.71
C LEU A 33 1.85 4.91 -17.86
N ASN A 34 0.66 4.93 -18.46
CA ASN A 34 -0.58 4.56 -17.79
C ASN A 34 -0.65 3.05 -17.56
N GLU A 35 -0.22 2.23 -18.52
CA GLU A 35 -0.12 0.77 -18.39
C GLU A 35 0.88 0.37 -17.32
N GLN A 36 2.10 0.94 -17.36
CA GLN A 36 3.13 0.69 -16.34
C GLN A 36 2.66 1.14 -14.94
N GLY A 37 2.11 2.36 -14.85
CA GLY A 37 1.59 2.89 -13.60
C GLY A 37 0.44 2.06 -13.03
N SER A 38 -0.50 1.65 -13.88
CA SER A 38 -1.63 0.80 -13.50
C SER A 38 -1.16 -0.58 -13.04
N ALA A 39 -0.25 -1.22 -13.78
CA ALA A 39 0.33 -2.51 -13.40
C ALA A 39 1.06 -2.45 -12.05
N TYR A 40 1.79 -1.37 -11.80
CA TYR A 40 2.45 -1.12 -10.51
C TYR A 40 1.44 -0.98 -9.36
N ILE A 41 0.44 -0.09 -9.50
CA ILE A 41 -0.59 0.12 -8.47
C ILE A 41 -1.37 -1.17 -8.20
N ASP A 42 -1.75 -1.92 -9.25
CA ASP A 42 -2.43 -3.20 -9.12
C ASP A 42 -1.62 -4.24 -8.36
N ARG A 43 -0.31 -4.29 -8.63
CA ARG A 43 0.61 -5.20 -7.95
C ARG A 43 0.68 -4.90 -6.46
N ILE A 44 0.96 -3.65 -6.08
CA ILE A 44 1.09 -3.28 -4.67
C ILE A 44 -0.27 -3.32 -3.95
N PHE A 45 -1.39 -3.09 -4.65
CA PHE A 45 -2.73 -3.24 -4.08
C PHE A 45 -3.05 -4.69 -3.73
N LYS A 46 -2.76 -5.64 -4.63
CA LYS A 46 -2.93 -7.09 -4.35
C LYS A 46 -2.04 -7.54 -3.19
N GLN A 47 -0.80 -7.08 -3.14
CA GLN A 47 0.12 -7.36 -2.04
C GLN A 47 -0.39 -6.76 -0.72
N ALA A 48 -0.92 -5.53 -0.74
CA ALA A 48 -1.51 -4.89 0.44
C ALA A 48 -2.69 -5.69 0.98
N LEU A 49 -3.63 -6.10 0.11
CA LEU A 49 -4.77 -6.93 0.49
C LEU A 49 -4.35 -8.28 1.07
N THR A 50 -3.37 -8.93 0.43
CA THR A 50 -2.85 -10.23 0.89
C THR A 50 -2.21 -10.09 2.28
N THR A 51 -1.42 -9.05 2.47
CA THR A 51 -0.74 -8.77 3.75
C THR A 51 -1.75 -8.39 4.84
N PHE A 52 -2.77 -7.60 4.51
CA PHE A 52 -3.86 -7.25 5.42
C PHE A 52 -4.62 -8.50 5.89
N ALA A 53 -4.93 -9.42 4.98
CA ALA A 53 -5.58 -10.67 5.32
C ALA A 53 -4.73 -11.51 6.28
N VAL A 54 -3.41 -11.62 6.02
CA VAL A 54 -2.47 -12.32 6.91
C VAL A 54 -2.44 -11.69 8.30
N ALA A 55 -2.35 -10.35 8.38
CA ALA A 55 -2.38 -9.62 9.64
C ALA A 55 -3.67 -9.90 10.42
N ARG A 56 -4.82 -9.88 9.74
CA ARG A 56 -6.13 -10.15 10.37
C ARG A 56 -6.26 -11.59 10.85
N THR A 57 -5.69 -12.55 10.12
CA THR A 57 -5.61 -13.95 10.54
C THR A 57 -4.72 -14.10 11.78
N LEU A 58 -3.53 -13.49 11.78
CA LEU A 58 -2.64 -13.49 12.94
C LEU A 58 -3.31 -12.88 14.17
N ASN A 59 -3.98 -11.72 14.02
CA ASN A 59 -4.73 -11.07 15.09
C ASN A 59 -5.80 -12.01 15.68
N GLY A 60 -6.50 -12.78 14.84
CA GLY A 60 -7.50 -13.75 15.29
C GLY A 60 -6.88 -14.89 16.10
N ILE A 61 -5.78 -15.48 15.60
CA ILE A 61 -5.11 -16.60 16.27
C ILE A 61 -4.50 -16.15 17.62
N ILE A 62 -3.81 -15.00 17.64
CA ILE A 62 -3.16 -14.48 18.85
C ILE A 62 -4.21 -14.10 19.91
N SER A 63 -5.33 -13.49 19.50
CA SER A 63 -6.42 -13.14 20.42
C SER A 63 -7.03 -14.36 21.13
N VAL A 64 -7.15 -15.49 20.43
CA VAL A 64 -7.60 -16.76 21.04
C VAL A 64 -6.57 -17.28 22.04
N ALA A 65 -5.27 -17.24 21.70
CA ALA A 65 -4.20 -17.66 22.58
C ALA A 65 -4.13 -16.78 23.85
N GLN A 66 -4.33 -15.46 23.73
CA GLN A 66 -4.39 -14.55 24.87
C GLN A 66 -5.55 -14.84 25.82
N GLY A 67 -6.70 -15.24 25.27
CA GLY A 67 -7.87 -15.64 26.06
C GLY A 67 -7.65 -16.92 26.89
N THR A 68 -6.60 -17.68 26.59
CA THR A 68 -6.27 -18.94 27.27
C THR A 68 -5.51 -18.65 28.57
N LYS A 69 -6.27 -18.39 29.65
CA LYS A 69 -5.72 -18.31 31.01
C LYS A 69 -5.36 -19.71 31.49
N LEU A 70 -4.07 -20.05 31.47
CA LEU A 70 -3.57 -21.20 32.22
C LEU A 70 -3.58 -20.83 33.71
N ALA A 71 -4.69 -21.13 34.38
CA ALA A 71 -4.80 -21.01 35.83
C ALA A 71 -4.00 -22.13 36.49
N VAL A 72 -2.67 -21.99 36.51
CA VAL A 72 -1.82 -22.80 37.37
C VAL A 72 -1.64 -22.00 38.65
N GLU A 73 -2.37 -22.37 39.71
CA GLU A 73 -2.15 -21.85 41.07
C GLU A 73 -1.46 -22.95 41.89
N PRO A 74 -0.11 -23.04 41.90
CA PRO A 74 0.55 -24.13 42.61
C PRO A 74 0.63 -23.85 44.13
N THR A 75 0.40 -22.61 44.60
CA THR A 75 0.73 -22.26 46.01
C THR A 75 -0.04 -21.06 46.61
N GLY A 76 -1.19 -20.63 46.07
CA GLY A 76 -2.04 -19.61 46.72
C GLY A 76 -1.45 -18.20 46.85
N VAL A 77 -0.25 -17.96 46.33
CA VAL A 77 0.34 -16.65 46.08
C VAL A 77 0.50 -16.56 44.56
N GLY A 78 -0.52 -16.02 43.90
CA GLY A 78 -0.59 -16.00 42.44
C GLY A 78 0.44 -15.07 41.83
N VAL A 79 1.56 -15.63 41.34
CA VAL A 79 2.28 -14.97 40.25
C VAL A 79 1.56 -15.39 38.98
N ASN A 80 0.68 -14.50 38.52
CA ASN A 80 -0.22 -14.74 37.40
C ASN A 80 0.60 -14.68 36.10
N PHE A 81 1.23 -15.78 35.68
CA PHE A 81 1.85 -15.85 34.36
C PHE A 81 0.76 -16.08 33.31
N ALA A 82 -0.01 -15.03 33.02
CA ALA A 82 -0.98 -15.07 31.96
C ALA A 82 -0.22 -15.14 30.63
N LEU A 83 -0.31 -16.27 29.94
CA LEU A 83 0.22 -16.43 28.58
C LEU A 83 -0.20 -15.27 27.65
N GLY A 84 -1.38 -14.69 27.90
CA GLY A 84 -1.84 -13.46 27.24
C GLY A 84 -0.93 -12.26 27.42
N GLU A 85 -0.41 -11.98 28.63
CA GLU A 85 0.45 -10.82 28.89
C GLU A 85 1.77 -10.87 28.10
N ILE A 86 2.27 -12.07 27.81
CA ILE A 86 3.48 -12.26 26.98
C ILE A 86 3.17 -11.96 25.50
N LEU A 87 1.97 -12.29 25.04
CA LEU A 87 1.53 -12.09 23.65
C LEU A 87 0.95 -10.69 23.39
N ASP A 88 0.54 -9.97 24.44
CA ASP A 88 -0.07 -8.62 24.38
C ASP A 88 0.73 -7.62 23.52
N PRO A 89 2.06 -7.45 23.70
CA PRO A 89 2.82 -6.49 22.91
C PRO A 89 2.75 -6.77 21.40
N ILE A 90 2.73 -8.04 21.01
CA ILE A 90 2.70 -8.46 19.62
C ILE A 90 1.30 -8.31 19.04
N ASN A 91 0.27 -8.67 19.80
CA ASN A 91 -1.11 -8.45 19.41
C ASN A 91 -1.37 -6.97 19.12
N ASP A 92 -0.93 -6.08 20.01
CA ASP A 92 -1.07 -4.63 19.83
C ASP A 92 -0.36 -4.14 18.55
N LEU A 93 0.83 -4.68 18.25
CA LEU A 93 1.55 -4.37 17.01
C LEU A 93 0.81 -4.86 15.77
N ILE A 94 0.27 -6.08 15.80
CA ILE A 94 -0.51 -6.67 14.71
C ILE A 94 -1.83 -5.90 14.48
N GLU A 95 -2.48 -5.44 15.54
CA GLU A 95 -3.69 -4.63 15.45
C GLU A 95 -3.37 -3.29 14.78
N ARG A 96 -2.34 -2.57 15.25
CA ARG A 96 -1.88 -1.31 14.65
C ARG A 96 -1.45 -1.50 13.21
N PHE A 97 -0.76 -2.59 12.92
CA PHE A 97 -0.37 -2.95 11.55
C PHE A 97 -1.59 -3.16 10.67
N SER A 98 -2.61 -3.85 11.15
CA SER A 98 -3.86 -4.06 10.42
C SER A 98 -4.53 -2.73 10.07
N TRP A 99 -4.53 -1.75 10.97
CA TRP A 99 -5.00 -0.39 10.69
C TRP A 99 -4.17 0.31 9.60
N VAL A 100 -2.84 0.21 9.65
CA VAL A 100 -1.95 0.76 8.61
C VAL A 100 -2.22 0.10 7.25
N MET A 101 -2.40 -1.21 7.23
CA MET A 101 -2.69 -1.98 6.02
C MET A 101 -4.06 -1.65 5.43
N LEU A 102 -5.07 -1.44 6.26
CA LEU A 102 -6.38 -0.94 5.84
C LEU A 102 -6.24 0.43 5.17
N ALA A 103 -5.59 1.38 5.84
CA ALA A 103 -5.35 2.72 5.29
C ALA A 103 -4.56 2.68 3.96
N SER A 104 -3.51 1.83 3.91
CA SER A 104 -2.70 1.61 2.70
C SER A 104 -3.55 1.07 1.55
N THR A 105 -4.37 0.07 1.82
CA THR A 105 -5.26 -0.54 0.82
C THR A 105 -6.30 0.47 0.33
N THR A 106 -6.92 1.26 1.23
CA THR A 106 -7.86 2.32 0.85
C THR A 106 -7.18 3.40 0.01
N SER A 107 -5.98 3.85 0.39
CA SER A 107 -5.18 4.81 -0.38
C SER A 107 -4.90 4.32 -1.80
N LEU A 108 -4.43 3.07 -1.92
CA LEU A 108 -4.16 2.45 -3.21
C LEU A 108 -5.42 2.25 -4.05
N GLY A 109 -6.55 1.92 -3.42
CA GLY A 109 -7.85 1.84 -4.09
C GLY A 109 -8.27 3.20 -4.67
N ILE A 110 -8.08 4.28 -3.93
CA ILE A 110 -8.33 5.65 -4.43
C ILE A 110 -7.41 5.96 -5.61
N GLN A 111 -6.11 5.67 -5.51
CA GLN A 111 -5.16 5.90 -6.60
C GLN A 111 -5.52 5.12 -7.87
N LYS A 112 -5.96 3.86 -7.72
CA LYS A 112 -6.46 3.04 -8.82
C LYS A 112 -7.68 3.66 -9.49
N LEU A 113 -8.69 4.08 -8.70
CA LEU A 113 -9.87 4.75 -9.24
C LEU A 113 -9.52 6.06 -9.96
N LEU A 114 -8.57 6.84 -9.43
CA LEU A 114 -8.09 8.05 -10.09
C LEU A 114 -7.41 7.75 -11.42
N LEU A 115 -6.58 6.70 -11.51
CA LEU A 115 -5.96 6.27 -12.77
C LEU A 115 -7.01 5.82 -13.79
N GLU A 116 -8.00 5.03 -13.36
CA GLU A 116 -9.13 4.60 -14.20
C GLU A 116 -9.94 5.80 -14.71
N MET A 117 -10.21 6.79 -13.85
CA MET A 117 -10.88 8.03 -14.24
C MET A 117 -10.07 8.83 -15.27
N THR A 118 -8.75 8.89 -15.13
CA THR A 118 -7.89 9.59 -16.11
C THR A 118 -7.83 8.87 -17.46
N GLY A 119 -7.91 7.55 -17.46
CA GLY A 119 -7.96 6.72 -18.68
C GLY A 119 -9.33 6.69 -19.36
N TRP A 120 -10.35 7.32 -18.79
CA TRP A 120 -11.69 7.33 -19.38
C TRP A 120 -11.71 8.08 -20.71
N GLY A 121 -12.45 7.56 -21.71
CA GLY A 121 -12.50 8.16 -23.05
C GLY A 121 -12.97 9.63 -23.05
N GLY A 122 -13.81 10.03 -22.09
CA GLY A 122 -14.19 11.44 -21.94
C GLY A 122 -13.01 12.34 -21.55
N MET A 123 -12.07 11.85 -20.74
CA MET A 123 -10.86 12.59 -20.38
C MET A 123 -9.91 12.74 -21.58
N GLN A 124 -9.83 11.71 -22.42
CA GLN A 124 -9.09 11.76 -23.70
C GLN A 124 -9.68 12.78 -24.67
N VAL A 125 -11.01 12.82 -24.81
CA VAL A 125 -11.71 13.84 -25.61
C VAL A 125 -11.46 15.24 -25.05
N LEU A 126 -11.46 15.39 -23.72
CA LEU A 126 -11.20 16.67 -23.05
C LEU A 126 -9.75 17.14 -23.28
N LEU A 127 -8.78 16.22 -23.23
CA LEU A 127 -7.39 16.48 -23.59
C LEU A 127 -7.27 16.94 -25.05
N LEU A 128 -7.79 16.16 -26.01
CA LEU A 128 -7.75 16.53 -27.43
C LEU A 128 -8.43 17.88 -27.69
N GLY A 129 -9.61 18.10 -27.12
CA GLY A 129 -10.33 19.36 -27.22
C GLY A 129 -9.52 20.53 -26.68
N SER A 130 -8.87 20.37 -25.53
CA SER A 130 -8.01 21.41 -24.94
C SER A 130 -6.78 21.72 -25.79
N VAL A 131 -6.15 20.70 -26.40
CA VAL A 131 -5.01 20.86 -27.32
C VAL A 131 -5.44 21.59 -28.58
N LEU A 132 -6.56 21.19 -29.20
CA LEU A 132 -7.08 21.83 -30.40
C LEU A 132 -7.45 23.29 -30.16
N LEU A 133 -8.12 23.60 -29.04
CA LEU A 133 -8.46 24.98 -28.67
C LEU A 133 -7.21 25.85 -28.45
N PHE A 134 -6.16 25.28 -27.85
CA PHE A 134 -4.90 25.98 -27.65
C PHE A 134 -4.19 26.27 -28.98
N ILE A 135 -4.11 25.29 -29.88
CA ILE A 135 -3.52 25.47 -31.22
C ILE A 135 -4.34 26.48 -32.02
N ALA A 136 -5.67 26.36 -32.01
CA ALA A 136 -6.58 27.31 -32.67
C ALA A 136 -6.32 28.74 -32.19
N ARG A 137 -6.20 28.96 -30.88
CA ARG A 137 -5.85 30.27 -30.32
C ARG A 137 -4.49 30.78 -30.82
N LEU A 138 -3.48 29.93 -30.90
CA LEU A 138 -2.12 30.33 -31.25
C LEU A 138 -2.02 30.87 -32.69
N TRP A 139 -2.85 30.32 -33.58
CA TRP A 139 -2.84 30.59 -35.02
C TRP A 139 -4.00 31.48 -35.50
N LEU A 140 -5.15 31.50 -34.84
CA LEU A 140 -6.32 32.32 -35.20
C LEU A 140 -6.40 33.61 -34.34
N PRO A 141 -6.21 34.81 -34.93
CA PRO A 141 -6.22 36.07 -34.18
C PRO A 141 -7.60 36.46 -33.62
N LEU A 142 -8.70 35.85 -34.09
CA LEU A 142 -10.06 36.12 -33.59
C LEU A 142 -10.27 35.60 -32.16
N LEU A 143 -9.71 34.45 -31.79
CA LEU A 143 -9.86 33.86 -30.46
C LEU A 143 -9.08 34.62 -29.37
N SER A 144 -8.07 35.40 -29.77
CA SER A 144 -7.21 36.13 -28.83
C SER A 144 -7.85 37.39 -28.24
N ARG A 145 -9.00 37.85 -28.77
CA ARG A 145 -9.61 39.16 -28.41
C ARG A 145 -10.62 39.09 -27.24
N TRP A 146 -11.12 37.89 -26.95
CA TRP A 146 -12.07 37.63 -25.87
C TRP A 146 -11.25 36.99 -24.76
N ASN A 147 -11.37 37.40 -23.49
CA ASN A 147 -10.56 36.93 -22.33
C ASN A 147 -10.54 35.39 -22.04
N LEU A 148 -10.97 34.57 -23.01
CA LEU A 148 -10.72 33.13 -23.19
C LEU A 148 -9.27 32.64 -23.07
N PRO A 149 -8.19 33.40 -23.38
CA PRO A 149 -6.83 32.86 -23.31
C PRO A 149 -6.46 32.28 -21.94
N PHE A 150 -6.86 32.95 -20.85
CA PHE A 150 -6.59 32.45 -19.50
C PHE A 150 -7.30 31.11 -19.22
N PHE A 151 -8.52 30.94 -19.70
CA PHE A 151 -9.30 29.71 -19.49
C PHE A 151 -8.75 28.55 -20.33
N ILE A 152 -8.40 28.78 -21.59
CA ILE A 152 -7.86 27.76 -22.50
C ILE A 152 -6.52 27.21 -21.98
N ASP A 153 -5.61 28.09 -21.54
CA ASP A 153 -4.32 27.66 -21.00
C ASP A 153 -4.50 26.84 -19.73
N ARG A 154 -5.38 27.28 -18.84
CA ARG A 154 -5.64 26.59 -17.58
C ARG A 154 -6.31 25.23 -17.80
N LEU A 155 -7.21 25.14 -18.77
CA LEU A 155 -7.85 23.89 -19.17
C LEU A 155 -6.84 22.89 -19.73
N LEU A 156 -5.97 23.33 -20.66
CA LEU A 156 -4.90 22.49 -21.23
C LEU A 156 -3.91 22.03 -20.16
N LEU A 157 -3.49 22.93 -19.28
CA LEU A 157 -2.58 22.58 -18.19
C LEU A 157 -3.23 21.58 -17.23
N LEU A 158 -4.52 21.76 -16.90
CA LEU A 158 -5.25 20.84 -16.03
C LEU A 158 -5.39 19.45 -16.66
N THR A 159 -5.73 19.36 -17.95
CA THR A 159 -5.88 18.08 -18.64
C THR A 159 -4.58 17.33 -18.80
N LEU A 160 -3.52 18.02 -19.22
CA LEU A 160 -2.18 17.45 -19.31
C LEU A 160 -1.71 17.01 -17.93
N PHE A 161 -1.88 17.85 -16.91
CA PHE A 161 -1.48 17.51 -15.55
C PHE A 161 -2.19 16.26 -15.04
N LEU A 162 -3.51 16.17 -15.20
CA LEU A 162 -4.26 14.99 -14.74
C LEU A 162 -3.87 13.71 -15.51
N ASN A 163 -3.60 13.78 -16.81
CA ASN A 163 -3.21 12.62 -17.61
C ASN A 163 -1.74 12.21 -17.43
N LEU A 164 -0.83 13.13 -17.11
CA LEU A 164 0.60 12.84 -17.00
C LEU A 164 1.06 12.65 -15.56
N ALA A 165 0.52 13.40 -14.59
CA ALA A 165 1.04 13.40 -13.22
C ALA A 165 0.85 12.04 -12.54
N MET A 166 -0.35 11.47 -12.58
CA MET A 166 -0.63 10.18 -11.92
C MET A 166 0.20 9.03 -12.54
N PRO A 167 0.19 8.81 -13.87
CA PRO A 167 1.05 7.81 -14.50
C PRO A 167 2.54 8.05 -14.27
N ALA A 168 3.01 9.31 -14.30
CA ALA A 168 4.41 9.62 -14.03
C ALA A 168 4.81 9.28 -12.59
N VAL A 169 3.99 9.65 -11.59
CA VAL A 169 4.23 9.29 -10.19
C VAL A 169 4.27 7.77 -10.06
N ALA A 170 3.31 7.05 -10.63
CA ALA A 170 3.24 5.60 -10.52
C ALA A 170 4.43 4.90 -11.20
N SER A 171 4.83 5.33 -12.40
CA SER A 171 5.99 4.80 -13.12
C SER A 171 7.33 5.11 -12.41
N LEU A 172 7.47 6.31 -11.83
CA LEU A 172 8.65 6.61 -11.00
C LEU A 172 8.64 5.80 -9.70
N SER A 173 7.46 5.57 -9.12
CA SER A 173 7.31 4.76 -7.92
C SER A 173 7.68 3.30 -8.18
N SER A 174 7.31 2.74 -9.34
CA SER A 174 7.66 1.37 -9.69
C SER A 174 9.16 1.15 -9.74
N GLN A 175 9.93 2.10 -10.29
CA GLN A 175 11.38 2.01 -10.32
C GLN A 175 12.00 2.01 -8.92
N VAL A 176 11.51 2.84 -8.00
CA VAL A 176 12.00 2.84 -6.61
C VAL A 176 11.61 1.54 -5.92
N PHE A 177 10.40 1.06 -6.16
CA PHE A 177 9.91 -0.18 -5.58
C PHE A 177 10.75 -1.39 -5.99
N GLU A 178 10.95 -1.59 -7.30
CA GLU A 178 11.71 -2.71 -7.86
C GLU A 178 13.16 -2.74 -7.37
N ASN A 179 13.80 -1.58 -7.27
CA ASN A 179 15.22 -1.49 -6.92
C ASN A 179 15.51 -1.53 -5.40
N PHE A 180 14.59 -1.07 -4.55
CA PHE A 180 14.90 -0.86 -3.13
C PHE A 180 13.92 -1.51 -2.14
N ILE A 181 12.68 -1.78 -2.55
CA ILE A 181 11.59 -2.16 -1.63
C ILE A 181 11.15 -3.60 -1.83
N GLU A 182 11.08 -4.05 -3.08
CA GLU A 182 10.45 -5.31 -3.46
C GLU A 182 11.00 -6.52 -2.69
N GLU A 183 12.33 -6.66 -2.63
CA GLU A 183 12.98 -7.79 -1.97
C GLU A 183 12.65 -7.83 -0.47
N LYS A 184 12.77 -6.69 0.21
CA LYS A 184 12.52 -6.56 1.67
C LYS A 184 11.07 -6.86 2.01
N GLN A 185 10.15 -6.38 1.17
CA GLN A 185 8.73 -6.60 1.35
C GLN A 185 8.39 -8.09 1.15
N GLN A 186 8.84 -8.69 0.05
CA GLN A 186 8.53 -10.09 -0.24
C GLN A 186 9.12 -11.03 0.81
N ALA A 187 10.34 -10.78 1.28
CA ALA A 187 10.94 -11.55 2.36
C ALA A 187 10.06 -11.51 3.62
N SER A 188 9.68 -10.30 4.07
CA SER A 188 8.88 -10.13 5.28
C SER A 188 7.47 -10.71 5.15
N VAL A 189 6.81 -10.54 3.98
CA VAL A 189 5.49 -11.13 3.73
C VAL A 189 5.55 -12.66 3.74
N ARG A 190 6.59 -13.28 3.15
CA ARG A 190 6.73 -14.74 3.13
C ARG A 190 6.93 -15.31 4.53
N VAL A 191 7.79 -14.69 5.35
CA VAL A 191 7.98 -15.10 6.74
C VAL A 191 6.67 -15.01 7.51
N LEU A 192 5.97 -13.88 7.44
CA LEU A 192 4.67 -13.71 8.10
C LEU A 192 3.62 -14.72 7.62
N GLN A 193 3.55 -15.03 6.33
CA GLN A 193 2.65 -16.05 5.80
C GLN A 193 2.99 -17.45 6.31
N GLN A 194 4.27 -17.81 6.35
CA GLN A 194 4.72 -19.09 6.87
C GLN A 194 4.37 -19.23 8.35
N LYS A 195 4.75 -18.25 9.18
CA LYS A 195 4.48 -18.25 10.62
C LYS A 195 2.99 -18.24 10.91
N SER A 196 2.19 -17.50 10.14
CA SER A 196 0.72 -17.53 10.24
C SER A 196 0.15 -18.92 9.96
N ARG A 197 0.67 -19.65 8.97
CA ARG A 197 0.25 -21.03 8.69
C ARG A 197 0.68 -22.00 9.78
N GLU A 198 1.89 -21.88 10.29
CA GLU A 198 2.39 -22.70 11.41
C GLU A 198 1.53 -22.52 12.66
N LEU A 199 1.21 -21.27 13.01
CA LEU A 199 0.33 -20.96 14.15
C LEU A 199 -1.11 -21.46 13.92
N LYS A 200 -1.62 -21.36 12.69
CA LYS A 200 -2.94 -21.88 12.35
C LYS A 200 -2.99 -23.42 12.47
N GLN A 201 -1.96 -24.11 11.99
CA GLN A 201 -1.85 -25.57 12.11
C GLN A 201 -1.75 -26.00 13.57
N LEU A 202 -0.99 -25.25 14.40
CA LEU A 202 -0.91 -25.51 15.83
C LEU A 202 -2.28 -25.37 16.50
N GLY A 203 -3.03 -24.32 16.16
CA GLY A 203 -4.40 -24.10 16.64
C GLY A 203 -5.41 -25.14 16.16
N GLU A 204 -5.26 -25.68 14.94
CA GLU A 204 -6.11 -26.77 14.40
C GLU A 204 -5.74 -28.15 14.96
N SER A 205 -4.49 -28.35 15.39
CA SER A 205 -4.01 -29.59 16.02
C SER A 205 -4.34 -29.69 17.51
N LEU A 206 -4.73 -28.58 18.14
CA LEU A 206 -5.45 -28.60 19.40
C LEU A 206 -6.88 -29.04 19.08
N PRO A 207 -7.32 -30.22 19.55
CA PRO A 207 -8.71 -30.60 19.38
C PRO A 207 -9.55 -29.51 20.05
N LEU A 208 -10.34 -28.79 19.27
CA LEU A 208 -11.54 -28.11 19.78
C LEU A 208 -12.53 -29.22 20.19
N GLU A 209 -12.15 -30.07 21.14
CA GLU A 209 -12.97 -31.07 21.79
C GLU A 209 -13.87 -30.38 22.82
N GLU A 210 -14.63 -29.37 22.40
CA GLU A 210 -15.75 -28.88 23.21
C GLU A 210 -16.88 -29.93 23.32
N GLU A 211 -16.89 -30.95 22.43
CA GLU A 211 -17.90 -32.01 22.42
C GLU A 211 -17.49 -33.33 23.12
N GLU A 212 -16.20 -33.68 23.24
CA GLU A 212 -15.78 -34.92 23.97
C GLU A 212 -15.36 -34.69 25.43
N ILE A 213 -15.02 -33.46 25.82
CA ILE A 213 -14.59 -33.15 27.20
C ILE A 213 -15.76 -33.13 28.19
N GLN A 214 -17.02 -33.06 27.74
CA GLN A 214 -18.19 -33.09 28.62
C GLN A 214 -18.50 -34.49 29.20
N LYS A 215 -17.86 -35.57 28.71
CA LYS A 215 -18.14 -36.95 29.17
C LYS A 215 -17.04 -37.63 29.98
N LYS A 216 -15.90 -36.97 30.25
CA LYS A 216 -14.81 -37.58 31.05
C LYS A 216 -14.80 -37.11 32.50
N ASN A 217 -14.59 -38.07 33.41
CA ASN A 217 -14.50 -37.87 34.86
C ASN A 217 -13.42 -36.84 35.21
N TRP A 218 -13.70 -35.99 36.21
CA TRP A 218 -12.79 -34.97 36.72
C TRP A 218 -11.42 -35.53 37.17
N ARG A 219 -11.38 -36.82 37.55
CA ARG A 219 -10.16 -37.55 37.91
C ARG A 219 -9.26 -37.84 36.71
N ASP A 220 -9.84 -38.14 35.56
CA ASP A 220 -9.08 -38.40 34.33
C ASP A 220 -8.56 -37.09 33.73
N LYS A 221 -9.32 -36.00 33.90
CA LYS A 221 -8.85 -34.64 33.57
C LYS A 221 -7.67 -34.22 34.44
N PHE A 222 -7.74 -34.50 35.74
CA PHE A 222 -6.67 -34.16 36.69
C PHE A 222 -5.43 -35.04 36.50
N SER A 223 -5.59 -36.35 36.25
CA SER A 223 -4.45 -37.26 36.03
C SER A 223 -3.75 -36.99 34.69
N ALA A 224 -4.48 -36.62 33.64
CA ALA A 224 -3.90 -36.20 32.37
C ALA A 224 -3.13 -34.87 32.50
N LEU A 225 -3.71 -33.87 33.20
CA LEU A 225 -3.03 -32.61 33.48
C LEU A 225 -1.78 -32.81 34.37
N TRP A 226 -1.87 -33.65 35.41
CA TRP A 226 -0.75 -33.94 36.32
C TRP A 226 0.36 -34.77 35.66
N GLY A 227 -0.01 -35.72 34.78
CA GLY A 227 0.92 -36.51 33.98
C GLY A 227 1.71 -35.65 33.00
N ASN A 228 1.03 -34.73 32.31
CA ASN A 228 1.66 -33.78 31.38
C ASN A 228 2.49 -32.70 32.12
N MET A 229 2.12 -32.37 33.36
CA MET A 229 2.90 -31.47 34.21
C MET A 229 4.18 -32.11 34.76
N ARG A 230 4.29 -33.44 34.82
CA ARG A 230 5.56 -34.09 35.23
C ARG A 230 6.63 -34.11 34.12
N SER A 231 6.22 -33.88 32.87
CA SER A 231 7.09 -33.56 31.72
C SER A 231 7.41 -32.06 31.57
N SER A 232 6.96 -31.20 32.50
CA SER A 232 7.01 -29.72 32.41
C SER A 232 8.39 -29.05 32.53
N LEU A 233 9.50 -29.78 32.53
CA LEU A 233 10.82 -29.16 32.35
C LEU A 233 11.01 -28.56 30.94
N ASN A 234 10.06 -28.77 30.02
CA ASN A 234 10.04 -28.16 28.69
C ASN A 234 9.14 -26.90 28.60
N PHE A 235 8.42 -26.51 29.66
CA PHE A 235 7.47 -25.40 29.60
C PHE A 235 8.17 -24.04 29.50
N GLU A 236 9.27 -23.82 30.24
CA GLU A 236 10.13 -22.65 30.04
C GLU A 236 10.66 -22.58 28.61
N ALA A 237 11.08 -23.72 28.03
CA ALA A 237 11.61 -23.77 26.68
C ALA A 237 10.53 -23.46 25.61
N GLU A 238 9.28 -23.88 25.84
CA GLU A 238 8.15 -23.62 24.95
C GLU A 238 7.67 -22.17 25.03
N ILE A 239 7.69 -21.56 26.22
CA ILE A 239 7.45 -20.12 26.41
C ILE A 239 8.55 -19.28 25.75
N GLU A 240 9.82 -19.64 25.94
CA GLU A 240 10.92 -18.88 25.32
C GLU A 240 10.88 -19.00 23.79
N GLN A 241 10.55 -20.18 23.25
CA GLN A 241 10.34 -20.35 21.80
C GLN A 241 9.15 -19.53 21.29
N LEU A 242 8.05 -19.44 22.05
CA LEU A 242 6.90 -18.63 21.66
C LEU A 242 7.25 -17.14 21.68
N LYS A 243 8.03 -16.70 22.67
CA LYS A 243 8.54 -15.33 22.77
C LYS A 243 9.48 -14.99 21.61
N GLU A 244 10.44 -15.86 21.29
CA GLU A 244 11.38 -15.65 20.18
C GLU A 244 10.65 -15.55 18.83
N LYS A 245 9.69 -16.46 18.57
CA LYS A 245 8.84 -16.40 17.37
C LYS A 245 8.00 -15.12 17.31
N SER A 246 7.49 -14.69 18.46
CA SER A 246 6.72 -13.46 18.63
C SER A 246 7.57 -12.21 18.34
N GLU A 247 8.80 -12.16 18.83
CA GLU A 247 9.76 -11.07 18.55
C GLU A 247 10.12 -10.99 17.06
N GLU A 248 10.38 -12.14 16.41
CA GLU A 248 10.62 -12.22 14.97
C GLU A 248 9.41 -11.70 14.16
N ILE A 249 8.19 -12.04 14.57
CA ILE A 249 6.95 -11.52 13.96
C ILE A 249 6.88 -10.00 14.12
N ALA A 250 7.15 -9.46 15.31
CA ALA A 250 7.14 -8.01 15.53
C ALA A 250 8.12 -7.28 14.62
N GLU A 251 9.34 -7.79 14.47
CA GLU A 251 10.34 -7.19 13.57
C GLU A 251 9.84 -7.13 12.12
N HIS A 252 9.30 -8.23 11.60
CA HIS A 252 8.76 -8.27 10.25
C HIS A 252 7.53 -7.38 10.07
N VAL A 253 6.66 -7.29 11.08
CA VAL A 253 5.50 -6.39 11.07
C VAL A 253 5.92 -4.94 11.00
N VAL A 254 6.89 -4.52 11.82
CA VAL A 254 7.42 -3.14 11.81
C VAL A 254 8.06 -2.84 10.46
N ASN A 255 8.87 -3.76 9.93
CA ASN A 255 9.47 -3.61 8.60
C ASN A 255 8.40 -3.43 7.50
N LEU A 256 7.32 -4.21 7.57
CA LEU A 256 6.20 -4.05 6.64
C LEU A 256 5.45 -2.74 6.83
N ILE A 257 5.22 -2.27 8.06
CA ILE A 257 4.62 -0.93 8.31
C ILE A 257 5.45 0.14 7.59
N VAL A 258 6.77 0.13 7.79
CA VAL A 258 7.67 1.11 7.17
C VAL A 258 7.58 1.05 5.66
N VAL A 259 7.66 -0.16 5.09
CA VAL A 259 7.57 -0.36 3.63
C VAL A 259 6.24 0.11 3.06
N PHE A 260 5.12 -0.26 3.68
CA PHE A 260 3.78 0.10 3.19
C PHE A 260 3.50 1.60 3.33
N VAL A 261 3.89 2.23 4.43
CA VAL A 261 3.78 3.68 4.60
C VAL A 261 4.65 4.41 3.58
N LEU A 262 5.88 3.93 3.36
CA LEU A 262 6.79 4.50 2.37
C LEU A 262 6.16 4.44 0.97
N GLN A 263 5.73 3.27 0.52
CA GLN A 263 5.27 3.10 -0.85
C GLN A 263 3.87 3.66 -1.14
N THR A 264 2.97 3.68 -0.15
CA THR A 264 1.56 4.06 -0.39
C THR A 264 1.24 5.51 -0.03
N ILE A 265 2.07 6.14 0.80
CA ILE A 265 1.85 7.52 1.28
C ILE A 265 3.06 8.38 0.96
N LEU A 266 4.23 8.10 1.53
CA LEU A 266 5.36 9.01 1.46
C LEU A 266 5.88 9.19 0.03
N LEU A 267 6.11 8.09 -0.68
CA LEU A 267 6.73 8.09 -1.98
C LEU A 267 5.84 8.78 -3.04
N PRO A 268 4.53 8.45 -3.17
CA PRO A 268 3.63 9.19 -4.05
C PRO A 268 3.58 10.69 -3.73
N LEU A 269 3.52 11.08 -2.45
CA LEU A 269 3.47 12.49 -2.05
C LEU A 269 4.76 13.24 -2.38
N VAL A 270 5.93 12.63 -2.11
CA VAL A 270 7.24 13.23 -2.41
C VAL A 270 7.41 13.40 -3.92
N LEU A 271 7.10 12.37 -4.71
CA LEU A 271 7.19 12.45 -6.17
C LEU A 271 6.21 13.46 -6.75
N PHE A 272 4.97 13.48 -6.26
CA PHE A 272 3.98 14.46 -6.68
C PHE A 272 4.42 15.90 -6.35
N TRP A 273 4.99 16.12 -5.15
CA TRP A 273 5.56 17.41 -4.76
C TRP A 273 6.74 17.81 -5.66
N LEU A 274 7.63 16.88 -5.99
CA LEU A 274 8.75 17.12 -6.91
C LEU A 274 8.25 17.50 -8.32
N LEU A 275 7.26 16.79 -8.86
CA LEU A 275 6.64 17.13 -10.14
C LEU A 275 6.03 18.54 -10.11
N LEU A 276 5.28 18.88 -9.06
CA LEU A 276 4.71 20.23 -8.91
C LEU A 276 5.80 21.31 -8.83
N ARG A 277 6.93 21.01 -8.19
CA ARG A 277 8.06 21.95 -8.08
C ARG A 277 8.76 22.16 -9.43
N ILE A 278 8.85 21.12 -10.26
CA ILE A 278 9.40 21.21 -11.62
C ILE A 278 8.47 22.04 -12.51
N ILE A 279 7.16 21.82 -12.46
CA ILE A 279 6.18 22.53 -13.29
C ILE A 279 6.06 24.02 -12.92
N ARG A 280 6.28 24.38 -11.65
CA ARG A 280 6.22 25.78 -11.17
C ARG A 280 7.48 26.59 -11.43
N ARG A 281 8.58 25.96 -11.85
CA ARG A 281 9.86 26.63 -12.16
C ARG A 281 9.98 26.88 -13.65
#